data_AF-A0A6C1C9P8-F1
#
_entry.id   AF-A0A6C1C9P8-F1
#
_cell.length_a   1.000
_cell.length_b   1.000
_cell.length_c   1.000
_cell.angle_alpha   90.00
_cell.angle_beta   90.00
_cell.angle_gamma   90.00
#
_symmetry.space_group_name_H-M   'P 1'
#
loop_
_entity.id
_entity.type
_entity.pdbx_description
1 polymer ?
#
loop_
_entity_poly.entity_id
_entity_poly.type
_entity_poly.pdbx_seq_one_letter_code
_entity_poly.pdbx_strand_id
1 'polypeptide(L)'
;MGAGRAPQRPRGHAARPLPLLRAPRQTAPAARWRAPRTGPGGDAARRASVPQCAPRQTGRATGTVRHPALPRGGRRDRGTPAGGAAGRAVRAAPRHPRRGAGVRRVRQRRGAGRRVASRCGGGGGGAAVSGTAAEEPGGQRPGPEWRRFSFGPWPADETVPQEQPDEATRRGLELPPTLRPVAGGEAVVQRPVFDPSVQHHTRAMRLGEPEFADAQAGTRWYAARRRALDHVLAAVADSPWAPHLVLRGSVLLRAWYGDAAREPGDLDFVVEPVTWQLADPRTERMLEELARAAEEHSARAGGPVLLDARGAARDEIWTYDRVPGRRLVVPWNAEGLPGGTVQLDFVFGEALPAPAAPTRVPRPDGVPGGPLTLRAATRELSLAWKVLWLANDMYPEGKDFYDAVLLAEDPSFTLSFDLLRAVFRDVEYGYFDRNPVLAGVIRHAAAQAEWREFAKDHPHITGPAATAPDGPPAEWLERLDAGLAPTFAPKDDGSGESVRYRLSARWLAPLVAESHAAFAAGGLPAVLQRLHRSHVPPGSALVVARQLLGPAGHTLEEVCSALAAFRPDPDPERPWRREGWPAPDLTRAAEWLRGD
;
A
#
# COMPACT_ATOMS: atom_id res chain seq x y z
N MET A 1 -7.92 71.34 10.29
CA MET A 1 -6.79 71.10 9.35
C MET A 1 -6.01 69.90 9.88
N GLY A 2 -5.83 68.75 9.24
CA GLY A 2 -6.43 68.13 8.06
C GLY A 2 -6.14 66.62 8.23
N ALA A 3 -7.17 65.79 8.06
CA ALA A 3 -7.07 64.34 8.17
C ALA A 3 -6.60 63.76 6.82
N GLY A 4 -5.49 63.01 6.82
CA GLY A 4 -4.95 62.31 5.65
C GLY A 4 -5.13 60.80 5.77
N ARG A 5 -5.93 60.23 4.87
CA ARG A 5 -6.34 58.82 4.80
C ARG A 5 -5.19 57.86 4.45
N ALA A 6 -5.16 56.71 5.11
CA ALA A 6 -4.36 55.55 4.70
C ALA A 6 -5.03 54.80 3.50
N PRO A 7 -4.26 54.19 2.59
CA PRO A 7 -4.81 53.50 1.42
C PRO A 7 -5.38 52.12 1.77
N GLN A 8 -6.55 51.81 1.20
CA GLN A 8 -7.21 50.51 1.27
C GLN A 8 -6.42 49.45 0.49
N ARG A 9 -6.12 48.32 1.14
CA ARG A 9 -5.63 47.10 0.47
C ARG A 9 -6.77 46.43 -0.30
N PRO A 10 -6.54 45.90 -1.52
CA PRO A 10 -7.55 45.17 -2.26
C PRO A 10 -7.81 43.81 -1.58
N ARG A 11 -9.09 43.48 -1.42
CA ARG A 11 -9.55 42.15 -0.99
C ARG A 11 -9.21 41.15 -2.10
N GLY A 12 -8.21 40.30 -1.86
CA GLY A 12 -7.91 39.15 -2.69
C GLY A 12 -9.06 38.13 -2.60
N HIS A 13 -9.67 37.83 -3.74
CA HIS A 13 -10.57 36.68 -3.88
C HIS A 13 -9.76 35.40 -3.68
N ALA A 14 -10.07 34.66 -2.63
CA ALA A 14 -9.53 33.32 -2.42
C ALA A 14 -9.94 32.41 -3.58
N ALA A 15 -8.94 31.91 -4.32
CA ALA A 15 -9.13 30.89 -5.33
C ALA A 15 -9.68 29.62 -4.66
N ARG A 16 -10.86 29.19 -5.10
CA ARG A 16 -11.44 27.89 -4.70
C ARG A 16 -10.56 26.76 -5.29
N PRO A 17 -10.23 25.72 -4.51
CA PRO A 17 -9.49 24.57 -5.03
C PRO A 17 -10.32 23.83 -6.11
N LEU A 18 -9.61 23.37 -7.14
CA LEU A 18 -10.17 22.61 -8.26
C LEU A 18 -10.64 21.22 -7.84
N PRO A 19 -11.72 20.69 -8.44
CA PRO A 19 -12.06 19.28 -8.33
C PRO A 19 -11.12 18.47 -9.24
N LEU A 20 -10.21 17.71 -8.63
CA LEU A 20 -9.49 16.65 -9.35
C LEU A 20 -10.50 15.55 -9.70
N LEU A 21 -10.52 15.17 -10.98
CA LEU A 21 -11.31 14.05 -11.49
C LEU A 21 -10.90 12.78 -10.75
N ARG A 22 -11.83 12.25 -9.96
CA ARG A 22 -11.73 10.94 -9.30
C ARG A 22 -11.36 9.87 -10.33
N ALA A 23 -10.42 9.00 -9.96
CA ALA A 23 -10.30 7.68 -10.57
C ALA A 23 -11.68 6.97 -10.55
N PRO A 24 -12.01 6.12 -11.54
CA PRO A 24 -13.27 5.38 -11.52
C PRO A 24 -13.33 4.53 -10.27
N ARG A 25 -14.23 4.90 -9.35
CA ARG A 25 -14.62 4.06 -8.22
C ARG A 25 -15.01 2.70 -8.77
N GLN A 26 -14.28 1.65 -8.41
CA GLN A 26 -14.90 0.34 -8.32
C GLN A 26 -15.97 0.47 -7.24
N THR A 27 -17.23 0.48 -7.65
CA THR A 27 -18.36 0.66 -6.75
C THR A 27 -18.53 -0.58 -5.88
N ALA A 28 -17.97 -0.55 -4.67
CA ALA A 28 -18.62 -1.16 -3.52
C ALA A 28 -19.76 -0.20 -3.07
N PRO A 29 -20.94 -0.71 -2.68
CA PRO A 29 -22.09 0.14 -2.39
C PRO A 29 -21.87 0.92 -1.08
N ALA A 30 -21.59 2.22 -1.20
CA ALA A 30 -21.61 3.14 -0.07
C ALA A 30 -23.06 3.37 0.40
N ALA A 31 -23.44 2.73 1.50
CA ALA A 31 -24.67 3.06 2.22
C ALA A 31 -24.54 4.48 2.80
N ARG A 32 -25.40 5.40 2.35
CA ARG A 32 -25.55 6.72 2.95
C ARG A 32 -26.24 6.58 4.30
N TRP A 33 -25.50 6.76 5.39
CA TRP A 33 -26.05 6.86 6.72
C TRP A 33 -26.74 8.22 6.89
N ARG A 34 -28.07 8.20 7.05
CA ARG A 34 -28.83 9.32 7.64
C ARG A 34 -28.97 9.03 9.13
N ALA A 35 -28.53 9.95 9.98
CA ALA A 35 -28.79 9.91 11.40
C ALA A 35 -30.31 9.96 11.67
N PRO A 36 -30.86 9.14 12.59
CA PRO A 36 -32.25 9.27 13.00
C PRO A 36 -32.40 10.45 13.96
N ARG A 37 -33.36 11.33 13.64
CA ARG A 37 -33.90 12.32 14.58
C ARG A 37 -34.66 11.58 15.67
N THR A 38 -34.34 11.89 16.91
CA THR A 38 -35.16 11.54 18.07
C THR A 38 -36.42 12.41 18.10
N GLY A 39 -37.56 11.77 18.33
CA GLY A 39 -38.86 12.41 18.59
C GLY A 39 -39.81 11.37 19.20
N PRO A 40 -40.60 11.71 20.24
CA PRO A 40 -41.31 10.72 21.05
C PRO A 40 -42.77 10.51 20.61
N GLY A 41 -43.26 9.28 20.80
CA GLY A 41 -44.64 8.93 21.21
C GLY A 41 -45.79 9.01 20.21
N GLY A 42 -46.63 7.96 20.17
CA GLY A 42 -48.07 8.09 19.84
C GLY A 42 -48.66 7.14 18.79
N ASP A 43 -49.25 6.04 19.28
CA ASP A 43 -50.48 5.34 18.90
C ASP A 43 -51.04 5.22 17.44
N ALA A 44 -51.38 3.96 17.15
CA ALA A 44 -52.64 3.43 16.60
C ALA A 44 -52.99 3.47 15.08
N ALA A 45 -53.29 2.25 14.61
CA ALA A 45 -54.44 1.82 13.80
C ALA A 45 -54.38 1.72 12.25
N ARG A 46 -54.43 0.45 11.82
CA ARG A 46 -55.37 -0.21 10.87
C ARG A 46 -55.38 0.12 9.36
N ARG A 47 -55.63 -1.00 8.63
CA ARG A 47 -56.09 -1.21 7.22
C ARG A 47 -54.95 -1.28 6.19
N ALA A 48 -54.92 -2.09 5.12
CA ALA A 48 -55.57 -3.30 4.60
C ALA A 48 -55.46 -3.20 3.05
N SER A 49 -55.04 -4.31 2.39
CA SER A 49 -55.42 -4.73 1.01
C SER A 49 -54.77 -4.06 -0.24
N VAL A 50 -53.82 -4.77 -0.91
CA VAL A 50 -53.96 -5.57 -2.19
C VAL A 50 -54.63 -4.88 -3.43
N PRO A 51 -54.33 -5.17 -4.74
CA PRO A 51 -53.10 -5.60 -5.47
C PRO A 51 -52.96 -5.04 -6.95
N GLN A 52 -51.94 -5.57 -7.68
CA GLN A 52 -51.87 -5.89 -9.13
C GLN A 52 -52.12 -4.83 -10.24
N CYS A 53 -51.13 -4.71 -11.15
CA CYS A 53 -51.34 -4.91 -12.60
C CYS A 53 -50.01 -5.00 -13.38
N ALA A 54 -49.93 -5.97 -14.28
CA ALA A 54 -49.01 -6.12 -15.41
C ALA A 54 -49.89 -6.48 -16.64
N PRO A 55 -49.39 -6.76 -17.85
CA PRO A 55 -48.31 -6.19 -18.66
C PRO A 55 -48.82 -5.79 -20.08
N ARG A 56 -47.95 -5.30 -20.98
CA ARG A 56 -48.16 -5.46 -22.44
C ARG A 56 -46.88 -5.81 -23.19
N GLN A 57 -47.01 -6.86 -24.00
CA GLN A 57 -46.06 -7.39 -24.97
C GLN A 57 -46.28 -6.75 -26.35
N THR A 58 -45.20 -6.65 -27.14
CA THR A 58 -45.09 -6.87 -28.60
C THR A 58 -43.58 -6.99 -28.89
N GLY A 59 -42.98 -7.88 -29.67
CA GLY A 59 -43.43 -8.92 -30.61
C GLY A 59 -42.53 -8.92 -31.86
N ARG A 60 -41.70 -9.97 -32.03
CA ARG A 60 -41.05 -10.54 -33.27
C ARG A 60 -40.04 -9.64 -34.05
N ALA A 61 -39.05 -10.14 -34.82
CA ALA A 61 -38.77 -11.42 -35.52
C ALA A 61 -37.22 -11.55 -35.75
N THR A 62 -36.57 -12.68 -35.43
CA THR A 62 -36.09 -13.79 -36.30
C THR A 62 -35.27 -13.46 -37.56
N GLY A 63 -34.05 -14.00 -37.64
CA GLY A 63 -33.26 -14.16 -38.87
C GLY A 63 -31.93 -14.89 -38.62
N THR A 64 -31.82 -16.13 -39.12
CA THR A 64 -30.71 -17.09 -38.96
C THR A 64 -30.07 -17.34 -40.32
N VAL A 65 -28.74 -17.23 -40.51
CA VAL A 65 -28.00 -17.95 -41.60
C VAL A 65 -26.50 -18.17 -41.29
N ARG A 66 -26.13 -19.46 -41.19
CA ARG A 66 -24.99 -20.29 -41.68
C ARG A 66 -23.52 -19.79 -41.84
N HIS A 67 -22.63 -20.70 -41.44
CA HIS A 67 -21.17 -20.82 -41.72
C HIS A 67 -20.82 -21.37 -43.12
N PRO A 68 -19.57 -21.19 -43.57
CA PRO A 68 -18.69 -22.29 -44.03
C PRO A 68 -17.24 -22.18 -43.47
N ALA A 69 -16.54 -23.25 -43.04
CA ALA A 69 -15.85 -24.36 -43.76
C ALA A 69 -14.38 -24.05 -44.15
N LEU A 70 -13.49 -24.95 -43.70
CA LEU A 70 -12.03 -25.04 -43.89
C LEU A 70 -11.63 -25.61 -45.27
N PRO A 71 -10.33 -25.54 -45.62
CA PRO A 71 -9.68 -26.70 -46.24
C PRO A 71 -8.34 -27.12 -45.60
N ARG A 72 -8.02 -28.41 -45.81
CA ARG A 72 -6.78 -29.12 -45.47
C ARG A 72 -5.87 -29.25 -46.71
N GLY A 73 -4.56 -29.42 -46.46
CA GLY A 73 -3.54 -29.96 -47.39
C GLY A 73 -2.18 -29.29 -47.14
N GLY A 74 -1.01 -29.92 -47.10
CA GLY A 74 -0.55 -31.30 -47.32
C GLY A 74 0.95 -31.38 -46.94
N ARG A 75 1.45 -32.60 -46.71
CA ARG A 75 2.86 -32.94 -46.39
C ARG A 75 3.77 -32.94 -47.63
N ARG A 76 5.07 -32.68 -47.42
CA ARG A 76 6.29 -33.42 -47.92
C ARG A 76 7.53 -32.60 -47.51
N ASP A 77 8.40 -33.08 -46.61
CA ASP A 77 9.54 -34.02 -46.73
C ASP A 77 10.82 -33.46 -47.37
N ARG A 78 11.88 -33.43 -46.53
CA ARG A 78 13.32 -33.71 -46.72
C ARG A 78 14.19 -32.83 -47.62
N GLY A 79 15.36 -32.46 -47.06
CA GLY A 79 16.59 -32.20 -47.83
C GLY A 79 17.63 -31.36 -47.09
N THR A 80 18.50 -32.00 -46.30
CA THR A 80 19.87 -31.50 -46.01
C THR A 80 20.81 -32.23 -46.98
N PRO A 81 21.94 -31.64 -47.44
CA PRO A 81 23.18 -31.85 -46.69
C PRO A 81 24.21 -30.70 -46.73
N ALA A 82 25.02 -30.68 -45.66
CA ALA A 82 26.47 -30.46 -45.56
C ALA A 82 27.22 -29.35 -46.33
N GLY A 83 28.08 -28.63 -45.59
CA GLY A 83 29.45 -28.35 -46.04
C GLY A 83 30.00 -26.95 -45.71
N GLY A 84 31.12 -26.91 -44.98
CA GLY A 84 32.21 -25.97 -45.28
C GLY A 84 32.37 -24.76 -44.37
N ALA A 85 33.52 -24.69 -43.72
CA ALA A 85 33.99 -23.64 -42.82
C ALA A 85 34.45 -22.35 -43.55
N ALA A 86 34.38 -21.21 -42.86
CA ALA A 86 35.49 -20.25 -42.64
C ALA A 86 34.95 -18.91 -42.09
N GLY A 87 35.80 -18.22 -41.34
CA GLY A 87 35.44 -17.15 -40.42
C GLY A 87 34.93 -15.83 -41.03
N ARG A 88 34.26 -15.03 -40.19
CA ARG A 88 34.63 -13.63 -39.88
C ARG A 88 33.66 -13.04 -38.85
N ALA A 89 34.22 -12.19 -38.01
CA ALA A 89 33.56 -11.41 -36.97
C ALA A 89 32.52 -10.43 -37.52
N VAL A 90 31.31 -10.37 -36.94
CA VAL A 90 30.44 -9.19 -36.90
C VAL A 90 29.46 -9.27 -35.71
N ARG A 91 29.47 -8.21 -34.90
CA ARG A 91 28.38 -7.60 -34.07
C ARG A 91 27.17 -8.47 -33.70
N ALA A 92 27.03 -8.77 -32.40
CA ALA A 92 25.80 -9.28 -31.82
C ALA A 92 24.85 -8.14 -31.45
N ALA A 93 23.72 -8.05 -32.16
CA ALA A 93 22.51 -7.34 -31.74
C ALA A 93 21.66 -8.28 -30.86
N PRO A 94 21.08 -7.83 -29.74
CA PRO A 94 20.16 -8.65 -28.98
C PRO A 94 18.78 -8.68 -29.66
N ARG A 95 18.36 -9.88 -30.04
CA ARG A 95 17.02 -10.18 -30.56
C ARG A 95 15.99 -10.12 -29.42
N HIS A 96 14.97 -9.28 -29.60
CA HIS A 96 13.73 -9.31 -28.82
C HIS A 96 13.06 -10.70 -28.87
N PRO A 97 12.65 -11.29 -27.73
CA PRO A 97 11.64 -12.32 -27.74
C PRO A 97 10.25 -11.67 -27.77
N ARG A 98 9.52 -11.92 -28.87
CA ARG A 98 8.06 -11.79 -28.93
C ARG A 98 7.44 -12.71 -27.87
N ARG A 99 6.81 -12.15 -26.83
CA ARG A 99 5.86 -12.89 -25.98
C ARG A 99 4.45 -12.40 -26.27
N GLY A 100 3.77 -13.13 -27.15
CA GLY A 100 2.33 -13.26 -27.10
C GLY A 100 1.99 -14.43 -26.20
N ALA A 101 1.41 -14.17 -25.03
CA ALA A 101 0.80 -15.18 -24.19
C ALA A 101 -0.51 -14.61 -23.65
N GLY A 102 -1.62 -14.96 -24.31
CA GLY A 102 -2.95 -14.74 -23.80
C GLY A 102 -3.16 -15.61 -22.57
N VAL A 103 -3.28 -14.98 -21.40
CA VAL A 103 -3.71 -15.67 -20.19
C VAL A 103 -5.22 -15.88 -20.29
N ARG A 104 -5.61 -17.14 -20.53
CA ARG A 104 -6.99 -17.61 -20.42
C ARG A 104 -7.46 -17.43 -18.98
N ARG A 105 -8.56 -16.70 -18.80
CA ARG A 105 -9.33 -16.65 -17.55
C ARG A 105 -9.71 -18.07 -17.10
N VAL A 106 -9.15 -18.53 -15.98
CA VAL A 106 -9.68 -19.67 -15.24
C VAL A 106 -10.86 -19.18 -14.41
N ARG A 107 -12.08 -19.37 -14.94
CA ARG A 107 -13.31 -19.28 -14.15
C ARG A 107 -13.42 -20.56 -13.31
N GLN A 108 -13.14 -20.50 -12.01
CA GLN A 108 -13.62 -21.55 -11.11
C GLN A 108 -15.14 -21.43 -10.97
N ARG A 109 -15.83 -22.47 -11.45
CA ARG A 109 -17.28 -22.65 -11.25
C ARG A 109 -17.53 -23.04 -9.80
N ARG A 110 -18.39 -22.26 -9.12
CA ARG A 110 -19.06 -22.64 -7.88
C ARG A 110 -19.81 -23.96 -8.10
N GLY A 111 -19.45 -24.99 -7.35
CA GLY A 111 -20.17 -26.26 -7.31
C GLY A 111 -21.52 -26.07 -6.63
N ALA A 112 -22.59 -26.30 -7.37
CA ALA A 112 -23.95 -26.40 -6.83
C ALA A 112 -24.11 -27.76 -6.14
N GLY A 113 -24.34 -27.74 -4.83
CA GLY A 113 -24.71 -28.92 -4.05
C GLY A 113 -26.09 -29.44 -4.49
N ARG A 114 -26.12 -30.62 -5.10
CA ARG A 114 -27.35 -31.39 -5.30
C ARG A 114 -27.69 -32.12 -4.01
N ARG A 115 -28.89 -31.83 -3.50
CA ARG A 115 -29.59 -32.64 -2.50
C ARG A 115 -29.88 -34.02 -3.08
N VAL A 116 -29.53 -35.06 -2.34
CA VAL A 116 -30.15 -36.39 -2.49
C VAL A 116 -30.68 -36.78 -1.13
N ALA A 117 -31.99 -36.95 -1.06
CA ALA A 117 -32.68 -37.57 0.04
C ALA A 117 -32.67 -39.09 -0.18
N SER A 118 -32.38 -39.86 0.86
CA SER A 118 -32.84 -41.26 0.94
C SER A 118 -33.26 -41.58 2.37
N ARG A 119 -34.48 -42.11 2.45
CA ARG A 119 -35.24 -42.50 3.64
C ARG A 119 -34.85 -43.90 4.14
N CYS A 120 -34.96 -44.06 5.46
CA CYS A 120 -35.58 -45.16 6.25
C CYS A 120 -35.04 -46.61 6.21
N GLY A 121 -34.87 -47.13 7.45
CA GLY A 121 -34.99 -48.54 7.87
C GLY A 121 -33.64 -49.22 8.16
N GLY A 122 -33.35 -49.86 9.30
CA GLY A 122 -34.04 -50.16 10.54
C GLY A 122 -33.27 -51.27 11.29
N GLY A 123 -33.34 -51.30 12.63
CA GLY A 123 -33.28 -52.53 13.45
C GLY A 123 -31.93 -53.01 14.04
N GLY A 124 -31.89 -53.07 15.38
CA GLY A 124 -31.04 -53.94 16.22
C GLY A 124 -29.79 -53.25 16.82
N GLY A 125 -29.48 -53.25 18.12
CA GLY A 125 -30.02 -53.91 19.30
C GLY A 125 -28.86 -54.15 20.29
N GLY A 126 -28.96 -53.63 21.52
CA GLY A 126 -28.07 -53.92 22.68
C GLY A 126 -26.67 -53.27 22.61
N ALA A 127 -26.01 -52.84 23.68
CA ALA A 127 -26.27 -52.93 25.11
C ALA A 127 -25.63 -51.71 25.80
N ALA A 128 -26.26 -51.29 26.89
CA ALA A 128 -25.77 -50.25 27.78
C ALA A 128 -24.54 -50.73 28.55
N VAL A 129 -23.49 -49.91 28.58
CA VAL A 129 -22.49 -49.92 29.64
C VAL A 129 -22.39 -48.50 30.18
N SER A 130 -22.94 -48.33 31.36
CA SER A 130 -22.84 -47.18 32.25
C SER A 130 -21.37 -46.96 32.65
N GLY A 131 -20.78 -45.88 32.17
CA GLY A 131 -19.50 -45.34 32.63
C GLY A 131 -19.71 -43.91 33.10
N THR A 132 -19.47 -43.69 34.38
CA THR A 132 -19.54 -42.42 35.11
C THR A 132 -18.85 -41.27 34.38
N ALA A 133 -19.63 -40.24 34.04
CA ALA A 133 -19.11 -38.95 33.63
C ALA A 133 -18.40 -38.31 34.83
N ALA A 134 -17.07 -38.26 34.77
CA ALA A 134 -16.32 -37.29 35.55
C ALA A 134 -16.65 -35.91 34.99
N GLU A 135 -17.18 -35.04 35.83
CA GLU A 135 -17.37 -33.62 35.55
C GLU A 135 -16.01 -33.00 35.21
N GLU A 136 -15.81 -32.62 33.95
CA GLU A 136 -14.76 -31.66 33.60
C GLU A 136 -15.14 -30.29 34.22
N PRO A 137 -14.21 -29.60 34.90
CA PRO A 137 -14.49 -28.27 35.39
C PRO A 137 -14.73 -27.34 34.20
N GLY A 138 -15.87 -26.66 34.22
CA GLY A 138 -16.37 -25.83 33.14
C GLY A 138 -15.34 -24.80 32.64
N GLY A 139 -14.74 -25.09 31.49
CA GLY A 139 -14.05 -24.09 30.68
C GLY A 139 -15.09 -23.11 30.12
N GLN A 140 -15.00 -21.85 30.54
CA GLN A 140 -15.73 -20.74 29.93
C GLN A 140 -15.52 -20.77 28.41
N ARG A 141 -16.61 -20.69 27.64
CA ARG A 141 -16.59 -20.53 26.18
C ARG A 141 -16.18 -19.09 25.84
N PRO A 142 -14.99 -18.82 25.28
CA PRO A 142 -14.65 -17.47 24.83
C PRO A 142 -15.03 -17.31 23.37
N GLY A 143 -15.83 -16.30 23.06
CA GLY A 143 -16.38 -16.10 21.72
C GLY A 143 -17.51 -15.04 21.56
N PRO A 144 -18.20 -14.54 22.61
CA PRO A 144 -19.23 -13.52 22.40
C PRO A 144 -18.68 -12.11 22.27
N GLU A 145 -17.59 -11.75 22.96
CA GLU A 145 -17.10 -10.36 23.00
C GLU A 145 -16.55 -9.90 21.64
N TRP A 146 -15.77 -10.75 20.97
CA TRP A 146 -15.23 -10.47 19.63
C TRP A 146 -16.33 -10.17 18.59
N ARG A 147 -17.55 -10.70 18.77
CA ARG A 147 -18.66 -10.50 17.81
C ARG A 147 -19.20 -9.07 17.82
N ARG A 148 -18.84 -8.24 18.81
CA ARG A 148 -19.20 -6.82 18.83
C ARG A 148 -18.49 -6.01 17.76
N PHE A 149 -17.32 -6.48 17.29
CA PHE A 149 -16.56 -5.78 16.26
C PHE A 149 -17.23 -5.90 14.88
N SER A 150 -17.79 -4.77 14.45
CA SER A 150 -18.21 -4.56 13.07
C SER A 150 -17.02 -4.10 12.20
N PHE A 151 -17.29 -3.58 11.01
CA PHE A 151 -16.26 -3.03 10.13
C PHE A 151 -15.64 -1.78 10.75
N GLY A 152 -14.31 -1.67 10.68
CA GLY A 152 -13.59 -0.47 11.11
C GLY A 152 -13.81 0.73 10.18
N PRO A 153 -13.29 1.92 10.56
CA PRO A 153 -12.56 2.19 11.80
C PRO A 153 -13.48 2.18 13.04
N TRP A 154 -12.94 1.79 14.19
CA TRP A 154 -13.69 1.66 15.45
C TRP A 154 -13.60 2.93 16.32
N PRO A 155 -14.49 3.13 17.31
CA PRO A 155 -14.38 4.22 18.27
C PRO A 155 -13.04 4.24 19.02
N ALA A 156 -12.60 5.42 19.46
CA ALA A 156 -11.31 5.60 20.11
C ALA A 156 -11.23 5.01 21.54
N ASP A 157 -12.39 4.81 22.17
CA ASP A 157 -12.56 4.23 23.50
C ASP A 157 -12.84 2.72 23.46
N GLU A 158 -12.98 2.13 22.26
CA GLU A 158 -13.20 0.70 22.09
C GLU A 158 -11.93 -0.09 22.49
N THR A 159 -12.10 -1.15 23.27
CA THR A 159 -11.01 -2.01 23.75
C THR A 159 -11.10 -3.41 23.16
N VAL A 160 -9.97 -4.09 23.03
CA VAL A 160 -9.90 -5.47 22.53
C VAL A 160 -10.01 -6.46 23.70
N PRO A 161 -10.75 -7.58 23.55
CA PRO A 161 -10.75 -8.66 24.52
C PRO A 161 -9.34 -9.21 24.78
N GLN A 162 -9.06 -9.59 26.02
CA GLN A 162 -7.76 -10.12 26.45
C GLN A 162 -7.50 -11.55 25.94
N GLU A 163 -8.57 -12.30 25.72
CA GLU A 163 -8.48 -13.67 25.21
C GLU A 163 -8.51 -13.68 23.68
N GLN A 164 -7.68 -14.54 23.09
CA GLN A 164 -7.67 -14.75 21.65
C GLN A 164 -9.04 -15.27 21.17
N PRO A 165 -9.48 -14.87 19.96
CA PRO A 165 -10.71 -15.42 19.40
C PRO A 165 -10.52 -16.92 19.14
N ASP A 166 -11.53 -17.73 19.51
CA ASP A 166 -11.56 -19.13 19.10
C ASP A 166 -11.56 -19.24 17.55
N GLU A 167 -11.14 -20.39 17.03
CA GLU A 167 -10.97 -20.59 15.58
C GLU A 167 -12.28 -20.39 14.79
N ALA A 168 -13.43 -20.70 15.40
CA ALA A 168 -14.74 -20.52 14.79
C ALA A 168 -15.10 -19.03 14.67
N THR A 169 -14.86 -18.25 15.72
CA THR A 169 -15.09 -16.81 15.78
C THR A 169 -14.11 -16.07 14.89
N ARG A 170 -12.82 -16.44 14.91
CA ARG A 170 -11.80 -15.90 14.02
C ARG A 170 -12.17 -16.12 12.56
N ARG A 171 -12.58 -17.33 12.15
CA ARG A 171 -13.04 -17.58 10.77
C ARG A 171 -14.34 -16.85 10.45
N GLY A 172 -15.30 -16.84 11.37
CA GLY A 172 -16.62 -16.22 11.15
C GLY A 172 -16.56 -14.71 11.02
N LEU A 173 -15.61 -14.07 11.69
CA LEU A 173 -15.32 -12.64 11.57
C LEU A 173 -14.23 -12.33 10.54
N GLU A 174 -13.63 -13.36 9.94
CA GLU A 174 -12.45 -13.28 9.08
C GLU A 174 -11.36 -12.39 9.70
N LEU A 175 -10.91 -12.76 10.90
CA LEU A 175 -9.80 -12.11 11.60
C LEU A 175 -8.46 -12.79 11.23
N PRO A 176 -7.35 -12.02 11.20
CA PRO A 176 -6.03 -12.58 10.97
C PRO A 176 -5.66 -13.65 12.02
N PRO A 177 -5.02 -14.78 11.64
CA PRO A 177 -4.47 -15.75 12.59
C PRO A 177 -3.32 -15.18 13.44
N THR A 178 -2.81 -14.02 13.07
CA THR A 178 -1.77 -13.26 13.76
C THR A 178 -2.31 -12.32 14.84
N LEU A 179 -3.64 -12.19 14.99
CA LEU A 179 -4.28 -11.31 15.96
C LEU A 179 -4.19 -11.89 17.39
N ARG A 180 -3.21 -11.44 18.17
CA ARG A 180 -2.89 -11.99 19.51
C ARG A 180 -2.85 -10.89 20.59
N PRO A 181 -3.89 -10.77 21.43
CA PRO A 181 -3.90 -9.81 22.52
C PRO A 181 -2.83 -10.10 23.58
N VAL A 182 -2.34 -9.05 24.22
CA VAL A 182 -1.47 -9.10 25.39
C VAL A 182 -2.34 -9.37 26.61
N ALA A 183 -2.26 -10.59 27.16
CA ALA A 183 -3.08 -11.01 28.28
C ALA A 183 -2.57 -10.44 29.62
N GLY A 184 -3.07 -9.26 29.99
CA GLY A 184 -2.74 -8.58 31.26
C GLY A 184 -3.96 -8.23 32.12
N GLY A 185 -5.14 -8.73 31.77
CA GLY A 185 -6.39 -8.43 32.49
C GLY A 185 -6.80 -6.97 32.37
N GLU A 186 -7.52 -6.44 33.36
CA GLU A 186 -7.96 -5.03 33.37
C GLU A 186 -6.80 -4.02 33.43
N ALA A 187 -5.59 -4.47 33.80
CA ALA A 187 -4.42 -3.63 33.88
C ALA A 187 -3.76 -3.34 32.51
N VAL A 188 -4.20 -4.02 31.45
CA VAL A 188 -3.69 -3.84 30.08
C VAL A 188 -4.83 -3.53 29.12
N VAL A 189 -4.74 -2.39 28.43
CA VAL A 189 -5.71 -1.98 27.42
C VAL A 189 -5.03 -2.00 26.05
N GLN A 190 -5.65 -2.68 25.09
CA GLN A 190 -5.30 -2.58 23.67
C GLN A 190 -6.52 -2.11 22.88
N ARG A 191 -6.29 -1.28 21.88
CA ARG A 191 -7.34 -0.77 21.00
C ARG A 191 -7.32 -1.46 19.64
N PRO A 192 -8.47 -1.65 18.98
CA PRO A 192 -8.50 -2.12 17.61
C PRO A 192 -8.11 -0.97 16.67
N VAL A 193 -7.18 -1.26 15.75
CA VAL A 193 -6.68 -0.30 14.77
C VAL A 193 -6.91 -0.84 13.38
N PHE A 194 -7.38 0.03 12.48
CA PHE A 194 -7.52 -0.33 11.07
C PHE A 194 -6.13 -0.39 10.42
N ASP A 195 -5.83 -1.51 9.77
CA ASP A 195 -4.54 -1.76 9.12
C ASP A 195 -4.77 -2.19 7.66
N PRO A 196 -4.44 -1.34 6.68
CA PRO A 196 -4.59 -1.66 5.26
C PRO A 196 -3.84 -2.91 4.83
N SER A 197 -2.73 -3.27 5.48
CA SER A 197 -1.90 -4.44 5.09
C SER A 197 -2.65 -5.78 5.22
N VAL A 198 -3.69 -5.79 6.05
CA VAL A 198 -4.56 -6.95 6.31
C VAL A 198 -5.97 -6.75 5.74
N GLN A 199 -6.17 -5.84 4.78
CA GLN A 199 -7.51 -5.55 4.22
C GLN A 199 -8.17 -6.70 3.45
N HIS A 200 -7.41 -7.75 3.13
CA HIS A 200 -7.95 -8.99 2.58
C HIS A 200 -8.76 -9.80 3.62
N HIS A 201 -8.61 -9.47 4.90
CA HIS A 201 -9.50 -9.87 5.99
C HIS A 201 -10.64 -8.85 6.11
N THR A 202 -11.89 -9.32 6.20
CA THR A 202 -13.10 -8.47 6.22
C THR A 202 -13.05 -7.33 7.24
N ARG A 203 -12.34 -7.52 8.37
CA ARG A 203 -12.22 -6.49 9.41
C ARG A 203 -11.00 -5.58 9.28
N ALA A 204 -9.96 -5.98 8.54
CA ALA A 204 -8.71 -5.24 8.43
C ALA A 204 -8.17 -4.77 9.80
N MET A 205 -8.26 -5.63 10.82
CA MET A 205 -7.95 -5.29 12.21
C MET A 205 -6.51 -5.68 12.56
N ARG A 206 -5.78 -4.74 13.17
CA ARG A 206 -4.59 -4.99 13.97
C ARG A 206 -4.85 -4.58 15.43
N LEU A 207 -4.09 -5.16 16.35
CA LEU A 207 -4.06 -4.73 17.75
C LEU A 207 -3.08 -3.58 17.93
N GLY A 208 -3.57 -2.51 18.55
CA GLY A 208 -2.75 -1.37 18.88
C GLY A 208 -1.75 -1.64 20.00
N GLU A 209 -0.91 -0.64 20.25
CA GLU A 209 0.08 -0.69 21.32
C GLU A 209 -0.58 -0.86 22.69
N PRO A 210 -0.07 -1.76 23.57
CA PRO A 210 -0.65 -1.98 24.88
C PRO A 210 -0.38 -0.80 25.83
N GLU A 211 -1.43 -0.34 26.47
CA GLU A 211 -1.40 0.62 27.58
C GLU A 211 -1.48 -0.12 28.91
N PHE A 212 -0.61 0.23 29.84
CA PHE A 212 -0.54 -0.37 31.16
C PHE A 212 -1.01 0.61 32.21
N ALA A 213 -1.91 0.17 33.11
CA ALA A 213 -2.35 0.97 34.24
C ALA A 213 -1.19 1.31 35.20
N ASP A 214 -0.25 0.37 35.37
CA ASP A 214 1.03 0.59 36.07
C ASP A 214 2.13 0.95 35.07
N ALA A 215 2.64 2.19 35.17
CA ALA A 215 3.72 2.69 34.34
C ALA A 215 5.02 1.89 34.51
N GLN A 216 5.29 1.32 35.69
CA GLN A 216 6.48 0.52 35.91
C GLN A 216 6.37 -0.85 35.22
N ALA A 217 5.21 -1.51 35.31
CA ALA A 217 4.92 -2.71 34.54
C ALA A 217 5.03 -2.47 33.03
N GLY A 218 4.46 -1.36 32.52
CA GLY A 218 4.60 -0.97 31.13
C GLY A 218 6.06 -0.79 30.71
N THR A 219 6.85 -0.06 31.50
CA THR A 219 8.29 0.13 31.24
C THR A 219 9.05 -1.19 31.15
N ARG A 220 8.79 -2.13 32.08
CA ARG A 220 9.40 -3.47 32.05
C ARG A 220 8.95 -4.27 30.83
N TRP A 221 7.67 -4.19 30.44
CA TRP A 221 7.13 -4.88 29.27
C TRP A 221 7.75 -4.35 27.96
N TYR A 222 7.83 -3.03 27.77
CA TYR A 222 8.49 -2.46 26.60
C TYR A 222 9.99 -2.79 26.55
N ALA A 223 10.67 -2.86 27.69
CA ALA A 223 12.05 -3.35 27.75
C ALA A 223 12.16 -4.83 27.35
N ALA A 224 11.23 -5.68 27.77
CA ALA A 224 11.16 -7.08 27.35
C ALA A 224 10.89 -7.22 25.84
N ARG A 225 9.95 -6.44 25.28
CA ARG A 225 9.70 -6.40 23.83
C ARG A 225 10.94 -5.97 23.03
N ARG A 226 11.66 -4.94 23.47
CA ARG A 226 12.91 -4.51 22.81
C ARG A 226 13.98 -5.60 22.84
N ARG A 227 14.08 -6.38 23.94
CA ARG A 227 14.95 -7.56 23.99
C ARG A 227 14.48 -8.67 23.03
N ALA A 228 13.18 -8.92 22.94
CA ALA A 228 12.64 -9.90 21.98
C ALA A 228 12.95 -9.51 20.53
N LEU A 229 12.75 -8.23 20.17
CA LEU A 229 13.13 -7.68 18.86
C LEU A 229 14.63 -7.83 18.58
N ASP A 230 15.48 -7.54 19.58
CA ASP A 230 16.93 -7.70 19.47
C ASP A 230 17.35 -9.17 19.24
N HIS A 231 16.73 -10.14 19.91
CA HIS A 231 16.98 -11.56 19.65
C HIS A 231 16.64 -11.96 18.22
N VAL A 232 15.52 -11.46 17.69
CA VAL A 232 15.12 -11.72 16.30
C VAL A 232 16.07 -11.04 15.32
N LEU A 233 16.46 -9.79 15.55
CA LEU A 233 17.42 -9.09 14.70
C LEU A 233 18.80 -9.75 14.70
N ALA A 234 19.28 -10.22 15.87
CA ALA A 234 20.52 -10.97 15.98
C ALA A 234 20.43 -12.31 15.22
N ALA A 235 19.31 -13.03 15.36
CA ALA A 235 19.06 -14.25 14.60
C ALA A 235 19.04 -14.01 13.09
N VAL A 236 18.42 -12.92 12.63
CA VAL A 236 18.44 -12.52 11.21
C VAL A 236 19.87 -12.23 10.76
N ALA A 237 20.62 -11.43 11.52
CA ALA A 237 21.99 -11.05 11.18
C ALA A 237 22.94 -12.25 11.07
N ASP A 238 22.79 -13.24 11.94
CA ASP A 238 23.61 -14.44 11.99
C ASP A 238 23.11 -15.56 11.05
N SER A 239 21.96 -15.37 10.40
CA SER A 239 21.34 -16.38 9.52
C SER A 239 21.96 -16.43 8.12
N PRO A 240 21.86 -17.57 7.41
CA PRO A 240 22.19 -17.64 5.99
C PRO A 240 21.27 -16.78 5.11
N TRP A 241 20.17 -16.27 5.66
CA TRP A 241 19.20 -15.44 4.97
C TRP A 241 19.57 -13.95 4.99
N ALA A 242 20.49 -13.51 5.86
CA ALA A 242 20.91 -12.11 5.96
C ALA A 242 21.27 -11.44 4.62
N PRO A 243 21.97 -12.11 3.66
CA PRO A 243 22.27 -11.51 2.36
C PRO A 243 21.03 -11.23 1.50
N HIS A 244 19.87 -11.79 1.84
CA HIS A 244 18.62 -11.68 1.10
C HIS A 244 17.60 -10.74 1.75
N LEU A 245 17.89 -10.23 2.94
CA LEU A 245 16.94 -9.46 3.74
C LEU A 245 17.44 -8.03 3.90
N VAL A 246 16.70 -7.08 3.33
CA VAL A 246 16.96 -5.65 3.49
C VAL A 246 15.98 -5.09 4.50
N LEU A 247 16.48 -4.81 5.71
CA LEU A 247 15.71 -4.18 6.78
C LEU A 247 15.21 -2.80 6.33
N ARG A 248 13.97 -2.47 6.68
CA ARG A 248 13.33 -1.18 6.48
C ARG A 248 12.38 -0.89 7.64
N GLY A 249 11.64 0.22 7.54
CA GLY A 249 10.57 0.53 8.48
C GLY A 249 11.05 1.05 9.84
N SER A 250 10.20 0.89 10.84
CA SER A 250 10.24 1.64 12.11
C SER A 250 11.49 1.39 12.97
N VAL A 251 12.09 0.20 12.90
CA VAL A 251 13.34 -0.11 13.61
C VAL A 251 14.50 0.78 13.17
N LEU A 252 14.60 1.09 11.88
CA LEU A 252 15.65 1.98 11.38
C LEU A 252 15.46 3.41 11.89
N LEU A 253 14.20 3.88 11.92
CA LEU A 253 13.86 5.21 12.43
C LEU A 253 14.22 5.32 13.91
N ARG A 254 13.93 4.28 14.71
CA ARG A 254 14.36 4.21 16.11
C ARG A 254 15.89 4.20 16.26
N ALA A 255 16.60 3.48 15.39
CA ALA A 255 18.06 3.46 15.38
C ALA A 255 18.68 4.83 15.03
N TRP A 256 18.00 5.63 14.21
CA TRP A 256 18.50 6.92 13.73
C TRP A 256 18.09 8.10 14.62
N TYR A 257 16.89 8.07 15.18
CA TYR A 257 16.26 9.21 15.85
C TYR A 257 15.96 8.99 17.33
N GLY A 258 16.22 7.79 17.86
CA GLY A 258 15.99 7.48 19.28
C GLY A 258 14.55 7.80 19.68
N ASP A 259 14.38 8.53 20.78
CA ASP A 259 13.09 8.92 21.36
C ASP A 259 12.25 9.86 20.52
N ALA A 260 12.82 10.48 19.49
CA ALA A 260 12.03 11.21 18.51
C ALA A 260 11.27 10.28 17.56
N ALA A 261 11.70 9.03 17.38
CA ALA A 261 10.92 8.04 16.63
C ALA A 261 9.94 7.31 17.54
N ARG A 262 8.77 6.94 16.99
CA ARG A 262 7.83 6.04 17.65
C ARG A 262 8.46 4.68 17.94
N GLU A 263 7.94 3.99 18.96
CA GLU A 263 8.36 2.62 19.24
C GLU A 263 8.11 1.70 18.03
N PRO A 264 9.07 0.83 17.66
CA PRO A 264 8.90 -0.08 16.54
C PRO A 264 7.77 -1.10 16.76
N GLY A 265 6.88 -1.17 15.79
CA GLY A 265 5.74 -2.11 15.78
C GLY A 265 6.16 -3.53 15.40
N ASP A 266 7.03 -3.61 14.40
CA ASP A 266 7.34 -4.77 13.57
C ASP A 266 8.76 -4.66 12.97
N LEU A 267 9.21 -5.75 12.36
CA LEU A 267 10.43 -5.84 11.55
C LEU A 267 10.08 -5.99 10.08
N ASP A 268 10.29 -4.95 9.27
CA ASP A 268 10.00 -4.98 7.84
C ASP A 268 11.23 -5.34 7.01
N PHE A 269 11.07 -6.27 6.06
CA PHE A 269 12.13 -6.67 5.14
C PHE A 269 11.66 -6.63 3.68
N VAL A 270 12.50 -6.05 2.81
CA VAL A 270 12.44 -6.34 1.37
C VAL A 270 13.30 -7.57 1.10
N VAL A 271 12.71 -8.56 0.41
CA VAL A 271 13.40 -9.80 0.04
C VAL A 271 14.09 -9.65 -1.32
N GLU A 272 15.38 -9.94 -1.37
CA GLU A 272 16.21 -9.89 -2.58
C GLU A 272 16.74 -11.29 -2.99
N PRO A 273 16.97 -11.53 -4.29
CA PRO A 273 16.74 -10.62 -5.42
C PRO A 273 15.26 -10.44 -5.73
N VAL A 274 14.91 -9.40 -6.51
CA VAL A 274 13.53 -9.14 -6.99
C VAL A 274 12.87 -10.35 -7.69
N THR A 275 13.65 -11.31 -8.16
CA THR A 275 13.15 -12.55 -8.75
C THR A 275 12.68 -13.58 -7.72
N TRP A 276 12.97 -13.40 -6.43
CA TRP A 276 12.42 -14.22 -5.35
C TRP A 276 10.93 -13.92 -5.19
N GLN A 277 10.10 -14.90 -5.53
CA GLN A 277 8.65 -14.81 -5.42
C GLN A 277 8.15 -15.45 -4.13
N LEU A 278 7.03 -14.93 -3.60
CA LEU A 278 6.38 -15.46 -2.38
C LEU A 278 6.18 -16.99 -2.45
N ALA A 279 5.79 -17.51 -3.61
CA ALA A 279 5.51 -18.93 -3.83
C ALA A 279 6.76 -19.84 -3.91
N ASP A 280 7.97 -19.28 -3.85
CA ASP A 280 9.19 -20.07 -3.91
C ASP A 280 9.30 -21.00 -2.67
N PRO A 281 9.67 -22.29 -2.81
CA PRO A 281 9.78 -23.22 -1.66
C PRO A 281 10.80 -22.80 -0.59
N ARG A 282 11.75 -21.93 -0.94
CA ARG A 282 12.72 -21.37 0.02
C ARG A 282 12.08 -20.36 0.98
N THR A 283 10.92 -19.80 0.66
CA THR A 283 10.23 -18.83 1.51
C THR A 283 9.78 -19.46 2.83
N GLU A 284 9.07 -20.59 2.78
CA GLU A 284 8.61 -21.26 4.01
C GLU A 284 9.77 -21.74 4.88
N ARG A 285 10.84 -22.25 4.26
CA ARG A 285 12.06 -22.64 4.98
C ARG A 285 12.71 -21.45 5.68
N MET A 286 12.81 -20.30 5.00
CA MET A 286 13.36 -19.08 5.60
C MET A 286 12.58 -18.68 6.86
N LEU A 287 11.25 -18.67 6.80
CA LEU A 287 10.42 -18.27 7.94
C LEU A 287 10.56 -19.24 9.13
N GLU A 288 10.59 -20.54 8.84
CA GLU A 288 10.79 -21.60 9.85
C GLU A 288 12.15 -21.51 10.52
N GLU A 289 13.20 -21.35 9.72
CA GLU A 289 14.56 -21.25 10.22
C GLU A 289 14.80 -19.97 11.01
N LEU A 290 14.21 -18.83 10.60
CA LEU A 290 14.30 -17.58 11.35
C LEU A 290 13.58 -17.65 12.70
N ALA A 291 12.37 -18.22 12.76
CA ALA A 291 11.66 -18.39 14.02
C ALA A 291 12.44 -19.27 15.00
N ARG A 292 12.95 -20.41 14.51
CA ARG A 292 13.78 -21.33 15.30
C ARG A 292 15.09 -20.69 15.75
N ALA A 293 15.77 -19.96 14.86
CA ALA A 293 16.99 -19.26 15.21
C ALA A 293 16.73 -18.21 16.30
N ALA A 294 15.62 -17.46 16.23
CA ALA A 294 15.27 -16.48 17.26
C ALA A 294 15.02 -17.13 18.63
N GLU A 295 14.30 -18.25 18.68
CA GLU A 295 14.13 -19.07 19.89
C GLU A 295 15.49 -19.52 20.45
N GLU A 296 16.34 -20.14 19.62
CA GLU A 296 17.69 -20.58 19.98
C GLU A 296 18.58 -19.42 20.48
N HIS A 297 18.46 -18.23 19.89
CA HIS A 297 19.18 -17.03 20.32
C HIS A 297 18.70 -16.55 21.70
N SER A 298 17.40 -16.50 21.93
CA SER A 298 16.84 -16.08 23.22
C SER A 298 17.19 -17.04 24.36
N ALA A 299 17.13 -18.35 24.10
CA ALA A 299 17.52 -19.38 25.06
C ALA A 299 19.01 -19.30 25.43
N ARG A 300 19.90 -19.16 24.42
CA ARG A 300 21.35 -19.04 24.64
C ARG A 300 21.75 -17.79 25.40
N ALA A 301 20.99 -16.69 25.26
CA ALA A 301 21.26 -15.46 25.99
C ALA A 301 21.03 -15.60 27.50
N GLY A 302 20.26 -16.61 27.95
CA GLY A 302 19.99 -16.87 29.36
C GLY A 302 19.24 -15.74 30.07
N GLY A 303 18.59 -14.85 29.31
CA GLY A 303 17.85 -13.70 29.80
C GLY A 303 16.38 -14.03 30.12
N PRO A 304 15.62 -13.05 30.65
CA PRO A 304 14.25 -13.26 31.07
C PRO A 304 13.24 -13.40 29.92
N VAL A 305 13.66 -13.15 28.67
CA VAL A 305 12.78 -13.16 27.49
C VAL A 305 13.08 -14.41 26.66
N LEU A 306 12.04 -15.21 26.41
CA LEU A 306 12.11 -16.42 25.59
C LEU A 306 11.12 -16.32 24.44
N LEU A 307 11.60 -16.52 23.21
CA LEU A 307 10.74 -16.64 22.02
C LEU A 307 10.26 -18.09 21.86
N ASP A 308 9.06 -18.26 21.29
CA ASP A 308 8.44 -19.56 21.01
C ASP A 308 8.26 -19.75 19.50
N ALA A 309 9.13 -20.54 18.89
CA ALA A 309 9.08 -20.81 17.46
C ALA A 309 7.90 -21.70 17.08
N ARG A 310 7.47 -22.60 17.98
CA ARG A 310 6.34 -23.52 17.74
C ARG A 310 5.01 -22.79 17.78
N GLY A 311 4.90 -21.75 18.60
CA GLY A 311 3.75 -20.87 18.70
C GLY A 311 3.63 -19.87 17.55
N ALA A 312 4.60 -19.81 16.63
CA ALA A 312 4.62 -18.83 15.56
C ALA A 312 3.43 -18.97 14.59
N ALA A 313 2.83 -17.84 14.24
CA ALA A 313 1.74 -17.75 13.27
C ALA A 313 2.22 -17.07 11.99
N ARG A 314 1.60 -17.43 10.87
CA ARG A 314 1.88 -16.85 9.55
C ARG A 314 0.59 -16.32 8.93
N ASP A 315 0.71 -15.25 8.17
CA ASP A 315 -0.40 -14.73 7.37
C ASP A 315 0.09 -14.10 6.08
N GLU A 316 -0.76 -14.06 5.06
CA GLU A 316 -0.50 -13.21 3.89
C GLU A 316 -0.68 -11.76 4.31
N ILE A 317 0.12 -10.89 3.71
CA ILE A 317 -0.09 -9.44 3.81
C ILE A 317 0.01 -8.85 2.42
N TRP A 318 -0.78 -7.81 2.21
CA TRP A 318 -0.71 -7.01 1.00
C TRP A 318 -0.17 -5.66 1.41
N THR A 319 1.14 -5.54 1.38
CA THR A 319 1.84 -4.33 1.79
C THR A 319 1.59 -3.25 0.72
N TYR A 320 0.71 -2.30 1.05
CA TYR A 320 0.37 -1.12 0.24
C TYR A 320 -0.27 -1.43 -1.13
N ASP A 321 -1.03 -2.52 -1.25
CA ASP A 321 -1.78 -2.91 -2.46
C ASP A 321 -0.94 -3.15 -3.73
N ARG A 322 0.39 -3.21 -3.60
CA ARG A 322 1.32 -3.29 -4.74
C ARG A 322 1.99 -4.64 -4.90
N VAL A 323 2.47 -5.22 -3.81
CA VAL A 323 3.37 -6.37 -3.82
C VAL A 323 2.95 -7.41 -2.79
N PRO A 324 3.08 -8.71 -3.11
CA PRO A 324 2.74 -9.77 -2.18
C PRO A 324 3.72 -9.79 -1.01
N GLY A 325 3.20 -10.02 0.19
CA GLY A 325 4.03 -10.18 1.38
C GLY A 325 3.61 -11.35 2.26
N ARG A 326 4.47 -11.66 3.22
CA ARG A 326 4.25 -12.68 4.24
C ARG A 326 4.58 -12.10 5.60
N ARG A 327 3.65 -12.24 6.54
CA ARG A 327 3.83 -11.90 7.95
C ARG A 327 4.14 -13.15 8.75
N LEU A 328 5.14 -13.07 9.61
CA LEU A 328 5.49 -14.05 10.63
C LEU A 328 5.37 -13.38 12.00
N VAL A 329 4.60 -13.97 12.90
CA VAL A 329 4.43 -13.49 14.28
C VAL A 329 4.97 -14.55 15.23
N VAL A 330 6.03 -14.21 15.96
CA VAL A 330 6.68 -15.10 16.93
C VAL A 330 6.31 -14.64 18.34
N PRO A 331 5.57 -15.45 19.12
CA PRO A 331 5.29 -15.15 20.51
C PRO A 331 6.57 -15.11 21.35
N TRP A 332 6.53 -14.32 22.42
CA TRP A 332 7.54 -14.35 23.47
C TRP A 332 6.90 -14.26 24.84
N ASN A 333 7.58 -14.83 25.83
CA ASN A 333 7.21 -14.76 27.23
C ASN A 333 8.34 -14.15 28.03
N ALA A 334 7.99 -13.50 29.15
CA ALA A 334 8.94 -13.05 30.14
C ALA A 334 8.40 -13.26 31.55
N GLU A 335 9.25 -13.74 32.46
CA GLU A 335 8.83 -14.02 33.83
C GLU A 335 8.28 -12.75 34.51
N GLY A 336 7.11 -12.88 35.13
CA GLY A 336 6.45 -11.76 35.84
C GLY A 336 5.86 -10.66 34.94
N LEU A 337 5.76 -10.89 33.63
CA LEU A 337 5.16 -9.96 32.68
C LEU A 337 4.15 -10.68 31.77
N PRO A 338 3.09 -10.00 31.30
CA PRO A 338 2.32 -10.47 30.16
C PRO A 338 3.26 -10.75 28.97
N GLY A 339 3.05 -11.87 28.28
CA GLY A 339 3.76 -12.16 27.04
C GLY A 339 3.42 -11.16 25.93
N GLY A 340 4.05 -11.33 24.78
CA GLY A 340 3.77 -10.52 23.61
C GLY A 340 4.19 -11.21 22.34
N THR A 341 4.34 -10.43 21.27
CA THR A 341 4.77 -10.95 19.97
C THR A 341 5.82 -10.07 19.33
N VAL A 342 6.69 -10.67 18.51
CA VAL A 342 7.48 -9.97 17.50
C VAL A 342 6.88 -10.27 16.14
N GLN A 343 6.55 -9.23 15.38
CA GLN A 343 6.07 -9.33 14.01
C GLN A 343 7.23 -9.10 13.05
N LEU A 344 7.33 -9.93 12.02
CA LEU A 344 8.25 -9.79 10.90
C LEU A 344 7.43 -9.81 9.60
N ASP A 345 7.59 -8.77 8.79
CA ASP A 345 6.91 -8.61 7.52
C ASP A 345 7.92 -8.68 6.37
N PHE A 346 7.66 -9.56 5.41
CA PHE A 346 8.52 -9.80 4.26
C PHE A 346 7.78 -9.44 2.98
N VAL A 347 8.37 -8.56 2.18
CA VAL A 347 7.84 -8.14 0.88
C VAL A 347 8.65 -8.77 -0.24
N PHE A 348 7.97 -9.36 -1.22
CA PHE A 348 8.58 -10.10 -2.33
C PHE A 348 8.34 -9.39 -3.66
N GLY A 349 9.30 -9.49 -4.59
CA GLY A 349 9.17 -8.92 -5.93
C GLY A 349 9.23 -7.39 -6.00
N GLU A 350 9.48 -6.70 -4.88
CA GLU A 350 9.70 -5.26 -4.88
C GLU A 350 11.12 -4.94 -5.37
N ALA A 351 11.22 -4.07 -6.37
CA ALA A 351 12.51 -3.59 -6.85
C ALA A 351 13.09 -2.58 -5.85
N LEU A 352 14.38 -2.68 -5.56
CA LEU A 352 15.09 -1.76 -4.68
C LEU A 352 15.72 -0.61 -5.50
N PRO A 353 15.17 0.62 -5.48
CA PRO A 353 15.61 1.68 -6.40
C PRO A 353 16.96 2.31 -6.05
N ALA A 354 17.43 2.10 -4.82
CA ALA A 354 18.77 2.43 -4.34
C ALA A 354 19.35 1.21 -3.62
N PRO A 355 20.66 0.95 -3.68
CA PRO A 355 21.25 -0.23 -3.05
C PRO A 355 21.05 -0.21 -1.52
N ALA A 356 20.89 -1.40 -0.94
CA ALA A 356 20.92 -1.56 0.51
C ALA A 356 22.31 -1.18 1.07
N ALA A 357 22.32 -0.56 2.25
CA ALA A 357 23.52 -0.16 2.95
C ALA A 357 23.69 -0.94 4.26
N PRO A 358 24.93 -1.33 4.65
CA PRO A 358 25.20 -1.82 5.99
C PRO A 358 24.82 -0.74 7.01
N THR A 359 23.91 -1.07 7.92
CA THR A 359 23.41 -0.13 8.93
C THR A 359 23.59 -0.74 10.32
N ARG A 360 24.11 0.07 11.23
CA ARG A 360 24.29 -0.29 12.64
C ARG A 360 22.97 -0.03 13.38
N VAL A 361 22.38 -1.08 13.94
CA VAL A 361 21.19 -1.01 14.78
C VAL A 361 21.64 -1.12 16.25
N PRO A 362 21.44 -0.08 17.08
CA PRO A 362 21.75 -0.14 18.50
C PRO A 362 21.03 -1.30 19.20
N ARG A 363 21.72 -1.94 20.13
CA ARG A 363 21.12 -2.99 20.97
C ARG A 363 20.53 -2.38 22.24
N PRO A 364 19.48 -3.00 22.83
CA PRO A 364 18.93 -2.54 24.10
C PRO A 364 19.97 -2.54 25.24
N ASP A 365 19.77 -1.67 26.23
CA ASP A 365 20.66 -1.58 27.39
C ASP A 365 20.79 -2.91 28.14
N GLY A 366 22.01 -3.19 28.59
CA GLY A 366 22.34 -4.43 29.30
C GLY A 366 22.37 -5.68 28.41
N VAL A 367 22.28 -5.53 27.09
CA VAL A 367 22.63 -6.60 26.14
C VAL A 367 24.11 -6.49 25.79
N PRO A 368 24.93 -7.54 26.02
CA PRO A 368 26.36 -7.51 25.67
C PRO A 368 26.62 -7.34 24.16
N GLY A 369 27.76 -6.75 23.83
CA GLY A 369 28.23 -6.57 22.46
C GLY A 369 27.92 -5.19 21.86
N GLY A 370 28.44 -4.95 20.66
CA GLY A 370 28.17 -3.72 19.92
C GLY A 370 26.83 -3.75 19.15
N PRO A 371 26.47 -2.65 18.48
CA PRO A 371 25.36 -2.58 17.53
C PRO A 371 25.39 -3.73 16.50
N LEU A 372 24.22 -4.26 16.17
CA LEU A 372 24.04 -5.24 15.09
C LEU A 372 24.28 -4.55 13.75
N THR A 373 24.93 -5.22 12.79
CA THR A 373 25.10 -4.69 11.43
C THR A 373 24.23 -5.49 10.47
N LEU A 374 23.25 -4.83 9.85
CA LEU A 374 22.28 -5.43 8.95
C LEU A 374 22.31 -4.73 7.59
N ARG A 375 21.92 -5.46 6.53
CA ARG A 375 21.61 -4.82 5.24
C ARG A 375 20.29 -4.07 5.41
N ALA A 376 20.26 -2.78 5.09
CA ALA A 376 19.09 -1.96 5.32
C ALA A 376 18.88 -0.90 4.23
N ALA A 377 17.65 -0.41 4.11
CA ALA A 377 17.36 0.79 3.35
C ALA A 377 18.06 2.01 3.95
N THR A 378 18.51 2.93 3.09
CA THR A 378 19.06 4.21 3.55
C THR A 378 17.94 5.12 4.08
N ARG A 379 18.30 6.18 4.83
CA ARG A 379 17.36 7.23 5.22
C ARG A 379 16.65 7.84 4.01
N GLU A 380 17.42 8.11 2.95
CA GLU A 380 16.92 8.68 1.70
C GLU A 380 15.86 7.79 1.03
N LEU A 381 16.14 6.47 0.91
CA LEU A 381 15.19 5.52 0.35
C LEU A 381 13.95 5.36 1.25
N SER A 382 14.15 5.38 2.57
CA SER A 382 13.05 5.32 3.53
C SER A 382 12.10 6.52 3.36
N LEU A 383 12.63 7.74 3.22
CA LEU A 383 11.81 8.92 2.97
C LEU A 383 11.07 8.84 1.63
N ALA A 384 11.76 8.42 0.56
CA ALA A 384 11.15 8.24 -0.75
C ALA A 384 9.96 7.28 -0.70
N TRP A 385 10.08 6.17 0.03
CA TRP A 385 8.99 5.22 0.22
C TRP A 385 7.84 5.76 1.07
N LYS A 386 8.12 6.52 2.14
CA LYS A 386 7.05 7.16 2.91
C LYS A 386 6.24 8.12 2.05
N VAL A 387 6.91 8.91 1.20
CA VAL A 387 6.24 9.77 0.20
C VAL A 387 5.43 8.95 -0.82
N LEU A 388 5.97 7.82 -1.28
CA LEU A 388 5.26 6.90 -2.18
C LEU A 388 3.94 6.41 -1.55
N TRP A 389 3.98 5.91 -0.32
CA TRP A 389 2.79 5.36 0.36
C TRP A 389 1.75 6.45 0.61
N LEU A 390 2.18 7.64 1.04
CA LEU A 390 1.26 8.76 1.20
C LEU A 390 0.53 9.12 -0.10
N ALA A 391 1.23 9.11 -1.24
CA ALA A 391 0.68 9.53 -2.52
C ALA A 391 -0.12 8.44 -3.26
N ASN A 392 0.26 7.17 -3.09
CA ASN A 392 -0.28 6.07 -3.86
C ASN A 392 -1.39 5.30 -3.14
N ASP A 393 -1.29 5.16 -1.82
CA ASP A 393 -2.12 4.20 -1.13
C ASP A 393 -3.56 4.69 -1.00
N MET A 394 -4.50 3.76 -1.09
CA MET A 394 -5.92 4.07 -0.92
C MET A 394 -6.23 4.57 0.50
N TYR A 395 -5.41 4.17 1.48
CA TYR A 395 -5.51 4.54 2.89
C TYR A 395 -4.15 5.02 3.41
N PRO A 396 -3.74 6.29 3.13
CA PRO A 396 -2.49 6.83 3.64
C PRO A 396 -2.48 6.81 5.18
N GLU A 397 -1.48 6.19 5.80
CA GLU A 397 -1.44 6.01 7.26
C GLU A 397 -0.77 7.20 7.97
N GLY A 398 -1.33 7.64 9.11
CA GLY A 398 -0.76 8.73 9.92
C GLY A 398 0.66 8.43 10.43
N LYS A 399 0.99 7.16 10.67
CA LYS A 399 2.35 6.72 11.05
C LYS A 399 3.37 6.99 9.95
N ASP A 400 2.99 6.80 8.69
CA ASP A 400 3.87 7.03 7.54
C ASP A 400 4.08 8.51 7.28
N PHE A 401 3.05 9.32 7.52
CA PHE A 401 3.17 10.78 7.52
C PHE A 401 4.12 11.28 8.60
N TYR A 402 3.96 10.80 9.85
CA TYR A 402 4.86 11.16 10.95
C TYR A 402 6.32 10.77 10.67
N ASP A 403 6.53 9.53 10.22
CA ASP A 403 7.85 9.02 9.85
C ASP A 403 8.47 9.85 8.70
N ALA A 404 7.67 10.28 7.72
CA ALA A 404 8.12 11.16 6.63
C ALA A 404 8.58 12.52 7.13
N VAL A 405 7.89 13.12 8.10
CA VAL A 405 8.28 14.40 8.71
C VAL A 405 9.65 14.27 9.38
N LEU A 406 9.84 13.25 10.23
CA LEU A 406 11.13 13.04 10.91
C LEU A 406 12.28 12.86 9.93
N LEU A 407 12.07 12.05 8.89
CA LEU A 407 13.06 11.82 7.86
C LEU A 407 13.36 13.07 7.03
N ALA A 408 12.34 13.88 6.70
CA ALA A 408 12.50 15.10 5.90
C ALA A 408 13.20 16.23 6.67
N GLU A 409 13.07 16.25 8.01
CA GLU A 409 13.73 17.24 8.86
C GLU A 409 15.19 16.92 9.18
N ASP A 410 15.66 15.69 8.89
CA ASP A 410 17.03 15.28 9.15
C ASP A 410 18.01 16.01 8.23
N PRO A 411 18.85 16.92 8.76
CA PRO A 411 19.74 17.74 7.94
C PRO A 411 20.96 16.96 7.42
N SER A 412 21.15 15.70 7.84
CA SER A 412 22.29 14.88 7.42
C SER A 412 22.17 14.35 5.99
N PHE A 413 20.99 14.44 5.38
CA PHE A 413 20.78 14.06 3.99
C PHE A 413 19.73 14.95 3.32
N THR A 414 19.56 14.77 2.01
CA THR A 414 18.46 15.38 1.26
C THR A 414 17.92 14.32 0.32
N LEU A 415 16.60 14.19 0.24
CA LEU A 415 15.98 13.32 -0.75
C LEU A 415 16.29 13.84 -2.15
N SER A 416 16.98 13.03 -2.96
CA SER A 416 17.17 13.32 -4.37
C SER A 416 15.83 13.22 -5.10
N PHE A 417 15.54 14.23 -5.93
CA PHE A 417 14.40 14.18 -6.84
C PHE A 417 14.44 12.96 -7.77
N ASP A 418 15.63 12.47 -8.15
CA ASP A 418 15.75 11.28 -9.01
C ASP A 418 15.41 9.99 -8.26
N LEU A 419 15.79 9.89 -6.98
CA LEU A 419 15.39 8.74 -6.15
C LEU A 419 13.89 8.76 -5.87
N LEU A 420 13.34 9.93 -5.56
CA LEU A 420 11.90 10.12 -5.43
C LEU A 420 11.19 9.66 -6.71
N ARG A 421 11.63 10.11 -7.88
CA ARG A 421 11.06 9.64 -9.15
C ARG A 421 11.21 8.12 -9.33
N ALA A 422 12.36 7.56 -8.96
CA ALA A 422 12.65 6.14 -9.17
C ALA A 422 11.72 5.21 -8.38
N VAL A 423 11.31 5.58 -7.16
CA VAL A 423 10.36 4.76 -6.36
C VAL A 423 8.95 4.75 -6.95
N PHE A 424 8.57 5.76 -7.76
CA PHE A 424 7.26 5.83 -8.42
C PHE A 424 7.22 5.14 -9.80
N ARG A 425 8.36 4.68 -10.32
CA ARG A 425 8.42 4.05 -11.65
C ARG A 425 7.58 2.78 -11.69
N ASP A 426 6.78 2.62 -12.75
CA ASP A 426 5.90 1.47 -12.98
C ASP A 426 4.80 1.25 -11.92
N VAL A 427 4.69 2.13 -10.91
CA VAL A 427 3.63 2.07 -9.91
C VAL A 427 2.28 2.38 -10.56
N GLU A 428 1.24 1.63 -10.16
CA GLU A 428 -0.13 1.75 -10.69
C GLU A 428 -0.18 1.67 -12.22
N TYR A 429 0.50 0.67 -12.79
CA TYR A 429 0.60 0.45 -14.23
C TYR A 429 1.18 1.68 -14.96
N GLY A 430 2.22 2.27 -14.36
CA GLY A 430 2.90 3.47 -14.86
C GLY A 430 2.04 4.73 -14.82
N TYR A 431 1.09 4.83 -13.88
CA TYR A 431 0.30 6.05 -13.69
C TYR A 431 1.21 7.24 -13.37
N PHE A 432 2.16 7.08 -12.45
CA PHE A 432 3.05 8.16 -12.03
C PHE A 432 4.15 8.49 -13.03
N ASP A 433 4.46 7.60 -13.97
CA ASP A 433 5.39 7.90 -15.08
C ASP A 433 4.86 9.01 -16.00
N ARG A 434 3.55 9.22 -16.02
CA ARG A 434 2.86 10.28 -16.78
C ARG A 434 2.23 11.37 -15.91
N ASN A 435 2.25 11.23 -14.58
CA ASN A 435 1.72 12.19 -13.63
C ASN A 435 2.80 12.58 -12.59
N PRO A 436 3.53 13.70 -12.80
CA PRO A 436 4.58 14.13 -11.89
C PRO A 436 4.10 14.29 -10.44
N VAL A 437 4.83 13.69 -9.50
CA VAL A 437 4.59 13.85 -8.06
C VAL A 437 5.48 14.97 -7.52
N LEU A 438 4.94 16.19 -7.54
CA LEU A 438 5.61 17.38 -7.00
C LEU A 438 5.09 17.74 -5.60
N ALA A 439 5.73 18.71 -4.94
CA ALA A 439 5.43 19.12 -3.56
C ALA A 439 3.91 19.27 -3.28
N GLY A 440 3.15 19.94 -4.15
CA GLY A 440 1.70 20.11 -3.96
C GLY A 440 0.89 18.81 -3.96
N VAL A 441 1.31 17.80 -4.74
CA VAL A 441 0.68 16.47 -4.76
C VAL A 441 0.96 15.74 -3.45
N ILE A 442 2.21 15.78 -2.99
CA ILE A 442 2.64 15.16 -1.73
C ILE A 442 1.89 15.81 -0.56
N ARG A 443 1.83 17.15 -0.53
CA ARG A 443 1.10 17.89 0.49
C ARG A 443 -0.38 17.52 0.54
N HIS A 444 -1.01 17.43 -0.63
CA HIS A 444 -2.42 17.03 -0.71
C HIS A 444 -2.63 15.63 -0.15
N ALA A 445 -1.77 14.69 -0.52
CA ALA A 445 -1.86 13.30 -0.09
C ALA A 445 -1.58 13.16 1.42
N ALA A 446 -0.55 13.83 1.93
CA ALA A 446 -0.24 13.91 3.36
C ALA A 446 -1.40 14.46 4.19
N ALA A 447 -2.14 15.45 3.68
CA ALA A 447 -3.30 16.00 4.36
C ALA A 447 -4.49 15.00 4.48
N GLN A 448 -4.44 13.86 3.79
CA GLN A 448 -5.42 12.78 3.88
C GLN A 448 -4.95 11.62 4.77
N ALA A 449 -3.77 11.72 5.39
CA ALA A 449 -3.28 10.64 6.25
C ALA A 449 -4.17 10.43 7.47
N GLU A 450 -4.46 9.16 7.80
CA GLU A 450 -5.36 8.75 8.89
C GLU A 450 -4.73 9.04 10.26
N TRP A 451 -4.78 10.30 10.68
CA TRP A 451 -4.12 10.79 11.90
C TRP A 451 -4.80 10.31 13.17
N ARG A 452 -6.14 10.12 13.15
CA ARG A 452 -6.88 9.60 14.30
C ARG A 452 -6.51 8.15 14.63
N GLU A 453 -6.31 7.29 13.62
CA GLU A 453 -5.86 5.91 13.86
C GLU A 453 -4.43 5.90 14.43
N PHE A 454 -3.54 6.75 13.91
CA PHE A 454 -2.20 6.92 14.47
C PHE A 454 -2.23 7.37 15.94
N ALA A 455 -3.15 8.27 16.29
CA ALA A 455 -3.33 8.74 17.65
C ALA A 455 -3.87 7.68 18.63
N LYS A 456 -4.51 6.62 18.14
CA LYS A 456 -4.93 5.49 18.99
C LYS A 456 -3.74 4.66 19.46
N ASP A 457 -2.73 4.52 18.59
CA ASP A 457 -1.51 3.78 18.89
C ASP A 457 -0.46 4.61 19.62
N HIS A 458 -0.36 5.90 19.29
CA HIS A 458 0.71 6.76 19.77
C HIS A 458 0.17 8.07 20.39
N PRO A 459 -0.71 7.99 21.40
CA PRO A 459 -1.30 9.18 22.02
C PRO A 459 -0.27 10.09 22.70
N HIS A 460 0.90 9.57 23.07
CA HIS A 460 2.01 10.36 23.61
C HIS A 460 2.69 11.26 22.56
N ILE A 461 2.51 10.97 21.27
CA ILE A 461 3.05 11.78 20.16
C ILE A 461 1.99 12.79 19.69
N THR A 462 0.76 12.35 19.52
CA THR A 462 -0.30 13.12 18.87
C THR A 462 -1.29 13.79 19.82
N GLY A 463 -1.23 13.45 21.11
CA GLY A 463 -2.34 13.63 22.04
C GLY A 463 -3.44 12.56 21.87
N PRO A 464 -4.48 12.58 22.73
CA PRO A 464 -5.52 11.55 22.75
C PRO A 464 -6.32 11.45 21.43
N ALA A 465 -6.57 10.21 20.97
CA ALA A 465 -7.35 9.95 19.76
C ALA A 465 -8.77 10.54 19.76
N ALA A 466 -9.42 10.63 20.93
CA ALA A 466 -10.75 11.23 21.09
C ALA A 466 -10.80 12.70 20.69
N THR A 467 -9.66 13.40 20.80
CA THR A 467 -9.50 14.81 20.44
C THR A 467 -8.72 15.00 19.12
N ALA A 468 -8.28 13.92 18.50
CA ALA A 468 -7.48 13.99 17.28
C ALA A 468 -8.35 14.43 16.08
N PRO A 469 -7.84 15.36 15.25
CA PRO A 469 -8.47 15.71 13.97
C PRO A 469 -8.49 14.49 13.03
N ASP A 470 -9.38 14.53 12.03
CA ASP A 470 -9.50 13.44 11.05
C ASP A 470 -8.23 13.30 10.18
N GLY A 471 -7.52 14.41 9.93
CA GLY A 471 -6.24 14.43 9.22
C GLY A 471 -5.16 15.18 10.01
N PRO A 472 -3.90 15.22 9.53
CA PRO A 472 -2.81 15.78 10.31
C PRO A 472 -2.97 17.29 10.57
N PRO A 473 -2.50 17.80 11.72
CA PRO A 473 -2.54 19.23 12.01
C PRO A 473 -1.71 20.04 11.00
N ALA A 474 -2.12 21.29 10.75
CA ALA A 474 -1.50 22.16 9.73
C ALA A 474 0.01 22.36 9.96
N GLU A 475 0.44 22.53 11.21
CA GLU A 475 1.85 22.69 11.60
C GLU A 475 2.72 21.49 11.19
N TRP A 476 2.18 20.27 11.23
CA TRP A 476 2.93 19.08 10.80
C TRP A 476 3.06 19.03 9.28
N LEU A 477 2.04 19.49 8.55
CA LEU A 477 2.10 19.58 7.10
C LEU A 477 3.11 20.66 6.66
N GLU A 478 3.18 21.78 7.39
CA GLU A 478 4.18 22.83 7.15
C GLU A 478 5.61 22.33 7.40
N ARG A 479 5.81 21.49 8.42
CA ARG A 479 7.10 20.82 8.66
C ARG A 479 7.50 19.88 7.53
N LEU A 480 6.56 19.07 7.02
CA LEU A 480 6.82 18.22 5.85
C LEU A 480 7.18 19.06 4.62
N ASP A 481 6.43 20.13 4.34
CA ASP A 481 6.70 21.03 3.22
C ASP A 481 8.10 21.64 3.34
N ALA A 482 8.49 22.11 4.53
CA ALA A 482 9.79 22.70 4.79
C ALA A 482 10.93 21.69 4.62
N GLY A 483 10.80 20.49 5.20
CA GLY A 483 11.80 19.43 5.09
C GLY A 483 11.97 18.91 3.66
N LEU A 484 10.89 18.88 2.87
CA LEU A 484 10.94 18.45 1.47
C LEU A 484 11.37 19.56 0.50
N ALA A 485 11.35 20.83 0.89
CA ALA A 485 11.66 21.96 0.01
C ALA A 485 13.00 21.80 -0.76
N PRO A 486 14.11 21.33 -0.15
CA PRO A 486 15.36 21.10 -0.88
C PRO A 486 15.26 20.08 -2.02
N THR A 487 14.37 19.08 -1.90
CA THR A 487 14.11 18.08 -2.96
C THR A 487 13.57 18.74 -4.24
N PHE A 488 12.80 19.82 -4.08
CA PHE A 488 12.09 20.52 -5.15
C PHE A 488 12.72 21.88 -5.51
N ALA A 489 13.96 22.12 -5.08
CA ALA A 489 14.72 23.32 -5.43
C ALA A 489 15.76 22.98 -6.53
N PRO A 490 15.35 22.89 -7.82
CA PRO A 490 16.30 22.62 -8.89
C PRO A 490 17.32 23.77 -8.98
N LYS A 491 18.60 23.42 -9.18
CA LYS A 491 19.63 24.42 -9.48
C LYS A 491 19.19 25.26 -10.68
N ASP A 492 19.44 26.56 -10.64
CA ASP A 492 19.25 27.39 -11.83
C ASP A 492 20.12 26.85 -12.98
N ASP A 493 19.49 26.61 -14.12
CA ASP A 493 20.12 26.12 -15.34
C ASP A 493 20.25 27.22 -16.41
N GLY A 494 19.90 28.47 -16.06
CA GLY A 494 19.95 29.62 -16.95
C GLY A 494 18.90 29.62 -18.05
N SER A 495 17.95 28.67 -18.02
CA SER A 495 16.91 28.54 -19.05
C SER A 495 15.83 29.63 -18.97
N GLY A 496 15.69 30.29 -17.81
CA GLY A 496 14.59 31.22 -17.54
C GLY A 496 13.23 30.53 -17.34
N GLU A 497 13.20 29.19 -17.33
CA GLU A 497 11.98 28.41 -17.11
C GLU A 497 11.60 28.37 -15.63
N SER A 498 10.29 28.38 -15.38
CA SER A 498 9.73 28.23 -14.04
C SER A 498 10.19 26.92 -13.37
N VAL A 499 10.20 26.93 -12.04
CA VAL A 499 10.56 25.74 -11.25
C VAL A 499 9.65 24.56 -11.58
N ARG A 500 8.33 24.78 -11.69
CA ARG A 500 7.35 23.72 -12.01
C ARG A 500 7.58 23.08 -13.38
N TYR A 501 7.88 23.88 -14.39
CA TYR A 501 8.17 23.34 -15.72
C TYR A 501 9.43 22.48 -15.69
N ARG A 502 10.52 22.97 -15.08
CA ARG A 502 11.79 22.24 -14.99
C ARG A 502 11.67 20.92 -14.22
N LEU A 503 10.98 20.92 -13.09
CA LEU A 503 10.71 19.69 -12.33
C LEU A 503 9.83 18.72 -13.11
N SER A 504 8.79 19.21 -13.79
CA SER A 504 7.94 18.37 -14.65
C SER A 504 8.71 17.77 -15.81
N ALA A 505 9.59 18.55 -16.46
CA ALA A 505 10.45 18.09 -17.54
C ALA A 505 11.44 17.01 -17.05
N ARG A 506 12.07 17.22 -15.89
CA ARG A 506 12.96 16.22 -15.27
C ARG A 506 12.21 14.94 -14.93
N TRP A 507 10.99 15.05 -14.38
CA TRP A 507 10.15 13.87 -14.09
C TRP A 507 9.78 13.10 -15.36
N LEU A 508 9.40 13.80 -16.41
CA LEU A 508 8.91 13.23 -17.67
C LEU A 508 10.03 12.86 -18.65
N ALA A 509 11.30 13.02 -18.28
CA ALA A 509 12.43 12.79 -19.19
C ALA A 509 12.43 11.39 -19.84
N PRO A 510 12.10 10.28 -19.15
CA PRO A 510 11.97 8.98 -19.81
C PRO A 510 10.81 8.90 -20.80
N LEU A 511 9.67 9.54 -20.52
CA LEU A 511 8.55 9.60 -21.47
C LEU A 511 8.91 10.43 -22.72
N VAL A 512 9.70 11.49 -22.56
CA VAL A 512 10.31 12.23 -23.68
C VAL A 512 11.22 11.29 -24.47
N ALA A 513 12.11 10.56 -23.78
CA ALA A 513 13.07 9.65 -24.40
C ALA A 513 12.37 8.57 -25.24
N GLU A 514 11.32 7.95 -24.70
CA GLU A 514 10.50 6.96 -25.40
C GLU A 514 9.75 7.54 -26.61
N SER A 515 9.48 8.85 -26.60
CA SER A 515 8.73 9.53 -27.65
C SER A 515 9.60 9.97 -28.83
N HIS A 516 10.94 9.98 -28.69
CA HIS A 516 11.85 10.35 -29.78
C HIS A 516 11.68 9.49 -31.04
N ALA A 517 11.47 8.18 -30.89
CA ALA A 517 11.30 7.29 -32.04
C ALA A 517 10.02 7.63 -32.83
N ALA A 518 8.92 7.94 -32.13
CA ALA A 518 7.68 8.38 -32.77
C ALA A 518 7.84 9.76 -33.43
N PHE A 519 8.56 10.67 -32.76
CA PHE A 519 8.85 11.99 -33.30
C PHE A 519 9.70 11.92 -34.59
N ALA A 520 10.73 11.09 -34.61
CA ALA A 520 11.58 10.90 -35.78
C ALA A 520 10.82 10.27 -36.97
N ALA A 521 9.86 9.37 -36.68
CA ALA A 521 9.11 8.66 -37.71
C ALA A 521 7.95 9.47 -38.32
N GLY A 522 7.30 10.33 -37.54
CA GLY A 522 6.07 11.02 -37.97
C GLY A 522 5.83 12.40 -37.35
N GLY A 523 6.87 13.02 -36.80
CA GLY A 523 6.81 14.34 -36.19
C GLY A 523 5.92 14.43 -34.96
N LEU A 524 5.51 15.66 -34.63
CA LEU A 524 4.63 15.94 -33.49
C LEU A 524 3.30 15.17 -33.53
N PRO A 525 2.57 15.03 -34.68
CA PRO A 525 1.31 14.30 -34.71
C PRO A 525 1.43 12.83 -34.25
N ALA A 526 2.50 12.13 -34.63
CA ALA A 526 2.73 10.74 -34.20
C ALA A 526 2.95 10.63 -32.69
N VAL A 527 3.64 11.62 -32.09
CA VAL A 527 3.83 11.70 -30.65
C VAL A 527 2.51 11.98 -29.95
N LEU A 528 1.72 12.96 -30.40
CA LEU A 528 0.43 13.29 -29.81
C LEU A 528 -0.53 12.08 -29.87
N GLN A 529 -0.52 11.33 -30.96
CA GLN A 529 -1.29 10.09 -31.07
C GLN A 529 -0.86 9.04 -30.04
N ARG A 530 0.45 8.87 -29.81
CA ARG A 530 0.99 7.97 -28.78
C ARG A 530 0.58 8.43 -27.38
N LEU A 531 0.81 9.70 -27.04
CA LEU A 531 0.50 10.26 -25.72
C LEU A 531 -1.00 10.17 -25.40
N HIS A 532 -1.86 10.42 -26.40
CA HIS A 532 -3.32 10.29 -26.25
C HIS A 532 -3.73 8.84 -25.98
N ARG A 533 -3.22 7.87 -26.75
CA ARG A 533 -3.48 6.43 -26.54
C ARG A 533 -2.95 5.94 -25.18
N SER A 534 -1.84 6.49 -24.71
CA SER A 534 -1.26 6.19 -23.39
C SER A 534 -1.89 6.99 -22.24
N HIS A 535 -2.97 7.74 -22.49
CA HIS A 535 -3.71 8.49 -21.47
C HIS A 535 -2.86 9.51 -20.70
N VAL A 536 -1.91 10.15 -21.38
CA VAL A 536 -1.07 11.20 -20.80
C VAL A 536 -1.92 12.45 -20.55
N PRO A 537 -1.88 13.04 -19.34
CA PRO A 537 -2.67 14.22 -19.00
C PRO A 537 -2.18 15.47 -19.76
N PRO A 538 -3.01 16.51 -19.91
CA PRO A 538 -2.69 17.73 -20.67
C PRO A 538 -1.34 18.36 -20.31
N GLY A 539 -1.05 18.56 -19.01
CA GLY A 539 0.20 19.17 -18.55
C GLY A 539 1.44 18.37 -18.94
N SER A 540 1.41 17.05 -18.74
CA SER A 540 2.52 16.20 -19.15
C SER A 540 2.68 16.12 -20.66
N ALA A 541 1.58 16.14 -21.41
CA ALA A 541 1.61 16.18 -22.87
C ALA A 541 2.24 17.49 -23.40
N LEU A 542 1.93 18.64 -22.78
CA LEU A 542 2.56 19.93 -23.10
C LEU A 542 4.07 19.88 -22.88
N VAL A 543 4.51 19.38 -21.73
CA VAL A 543 5.94 19.26 -21.40
C VAL A 543 6.63 18.33 -22.39
N VAL A 544 6.09 17.13 -22.64
CA VAL A 544 6.73 16.17 -23.56
C VAL A 544 6.82 16.72 -24.98
N ALA A 545 5.74 17.30 -25.50
CA ALA A 545 5.73 17.90 -26.83
C ALA A 545 6.75 19.04 -26.94
N ARG A 546 6.79 19.93 -25.95
CA ARG A 546 7.73 21.06 -25.92
C ARG A 546 9.19 20.61 -25.83
N GLN A 547 9.49 19.61 -25.00
CA GLN A 547 10.84 19.05 -24.89
C GLN A 547 11.33 18.46 -26.23
N LEU A 548 10.45 17.82 -26.99
CA LEU A 548 10.79 17.26 -28.31
C LEU A 548 10.97 18.32 -29.40
N LEU A 549 10.19 19.40 -29.35
CA LEU A 549 10.28 20.53 -30.28
C LEU A 549 11.49 21.45 -29.98
N GLY A 550 12.09 21.33 -28.80
CA GLY A 550 13.14 22.20 -28.32
C GLY A 550 12.56 23.35 -27.49
N PRO A 551 12.72 23.34 -26.15
CA PRO A 551 12.07 24.30 -25.27
C PRO A 551 12.53 25.74 -25.48
N ALA A 552 13.77 25.97 -25.95
CA ALA A 552 14.29 27.31 -26.23
C ALA A 552 13.64 28.00 -27.46
N GLY A 553 13.06 27.22 -28.38
CA GLY A 553 12.46 27.73 -29.61
C GLY A 553 10.93 27.70 -29.63
N HIS A 554 10.29 27.17 -28.59
CA HIS A 554 8.83 27.00 -28.54
C HIS A 554 8.32 27.34 -27.15
N THR A 555 7.30 28.19 -27.08
CA THR A 555 6.60 28.59 -25.86
C THR A 555 5.54 27.56 -25.47
N LEU A 556 5.05 27.63 -24.22
CA LEU A 556 3.94 26.77 -23.78
C LEU A 556 2.64 27.08 -24.52
N GLU A 557 2.42 28.33 -24.93
CA GLU A 557 1.26 28.82 -25.66
C GLU A 557 1.19 28.25 -27.07
N GLU A 558 2.32 28.24 -27.79
CA GLU A 558 2.44 27.66 -29.12
C GLU A 558 2.16 26.16 -29.09
N VAL A 559 2.76 25.45 -28.12
CA VAL A 559 2.56 24.01 -27.95
C VAL A 559 1.12 23.70 -27.52
N CYS A 560 0.54 24.51 -26.63
CA CYS A 560 -0.87 24.41 -26.24
C CYS A 560 -1.81 24.53 -27.43
N SER A 561 -1.57 25.50 -28.31
CA SER A 561 -2.35 25.69 -29.54
C SER A 561 -2.26 24.47 -30.47
N ALA A 562 -1.07 23.88 -30.60
CA ALA A 562 -0.88 22.65 -31.37
C ALA A 562 -1.63 21.44 -30.78
N LEU A 563 -1.60 21.25 -29.46
CA LEU A 563 -2.32 20.18 -28.77
C LEU A 563 -3.84 20.37 -28.85
N ALA A 564 -4.35 21.59 -28.80
CA ALA A 564 -5.77 21.90 -28.94
C ALA A 564 -6.30 21.65 -30.37
N ALA A 565 -5.45 21.84 -31.38
CA ALA A 565 -5.76 21.56 -32.78
C ALA A 565 -5.68 20.06 -33.13
N PHE A 566 -4.98 19.26 -32.33
CA PHE A 566 -4.82 17.83 -32.56
C PHE A 566 -6.17 17.09 -32.58
N ARG A 567 -6.32 16.20 -33.55
CA ARG A 567 -7.48 15.30 -33.69
C ARG A 567 -6.96 13.87 -33.71
N PRO A 568 -7.25 13.04 -32.69
CA PRO A 568 -6.75 11.69 -32.63
C PRO A 568 -7.41 10.83 -33.70
N ASP A 569 -6.64 9.88 -34.25
CA ASP A 569 -7.20 8.79 -35.03
C ASP A 569 -8.25 8.04 -34.19
N PRO A 570 -9.33 7.55 -34.82
CA PRO A 570 -10.29 6.69 -34.13
C PRO A 570 -9.59 5.52 -33.44
N ASP A 571 -9.82 5.37 -32.15
CA ASP A 571 -9.39 4.19 -31.41
C ASP A 571 -10.49 3.11 -31.53
N PRO A 572 -10.26 2.02 -32.30
CA PRO A 572 -11.26 0.98 -32.49
C PRO A 572 -11.59 0.25 -31.17
N GLU A 573 -10.68 0.24 -30.19
CA GLU A 573 -10.96 -0.33 -28.87
C GLU A 573 -11.74 0.63 -27.97
N ARG A 574 -11.76 1.93 -28.30
CA ARG A 574 -12.40 3.00 -27.50
C ARG A 574 -13.09 4.05 -28.37
N PRO A 575 -14.16 3.68 -29.10
CA PRO A 575 -14.81 4.53 -30.12
C PRO A 575 -15.47 5.80 -29.59
N TRP A 576 -15.61 5.94 -28.26
CA TRP A 576 -16.09 7.13 -27.58
C TRP A 576 -15.02 8.21 -27.36
N ARG A 577 -13.73 7.89 -27.48
CA ARG A 577 -12.63 8.88 -27.45
C ARG A 577 -12.39 9.41 -28.86
N ARG A 578 -13.20 10.39 -29.27
CA ARG A 578 -13.04 11.07 -30.57
C ARG A 578 -12.38 12.44 -30.46
N GLU A 579 -12.26 12.96 -29.25
CA GLU A 579 -11.73 14.29 -28.99
C GLU A 579 -10.32 14.22 -28.40
N GLY A 580 -9.50 15.21 -28.77
CA GLY A 580 -8.17 15.43 -28.21
C GLY A 580 -8.25 15.94 -26.77
N TRP A 581 -7.18 16.60 -26.30
CA TRP A 581 -7.22 17.26 -25.00
C TRP A 581 -8.12 18.50 -25.04
N PRO A 582 -9.01 18.71 -24.05
CA PRO A 582 -9.84 19.90 -24.00
C PRO A 582 -8.98 21.17 -23.88
N ALA A 583 -9.23 22.17 -24.72
CA ALA A 583 -8.51 23.44 -24.69
C ALA A 583 -8.50 24.11 -23.29
N PRO A 584 -9.62 24.15 -22.53
CA PRO A 584 -9.61 24.72 -21.17
C PRO A 584 -8.65 24.02 -20.20
N ASP A 585 -8.47 22.71 -20.35
CA ASP A 585 -7.56 21.93 -19.49
C ASP A 585 -6.09 22.17 -19.88
N LEU A 586 -5.81 22.32 -21.18
CA LEU A 586 -4.48 22.68 -21.67
C LEU A 586 -4.08 24.09 -21.21
N THR A 587 -4.98 25.08 -21.31
CA THR A 587 -4.73 26.45 -20.82
C THR A 587 -4.41 26.46 -19.34
N ARG A 588 -5.24 25.76 -18.53
CA ARG A 588 -5.00 25.65 -17.08
C ARG A 588 -3.68 24.95 -16.75
N ALA A 589 -3.33 23.92 -17.51
CA ALA A 589 -2.07 23.21 -17.33
C ALA A 589 -0.87 24.10 -17.69
N ALA A 590 -0.94 24.87 -18.78
CA ALA A 590 0.10 25.83 -19.15
C ALA A 590 0.27 26.93 -18.10
N GLU A 591 -0.83 27.48 -17.56
CA GLU A 591 -0.79 28.45 -16.46
C GLU A 591 -0.15 27.87 -15.21
N TRP A 592 -0.52 26.64 -14.83
CA TRP A 592 0.09 25.97 -13.69
C TRP A 592 1.60 25.75 -13.89
N LEU A 593 2.01 25.34 -15.10
CA LEU A 593 3.43 25.13 -15.45
C LEU A 593 4.23 26.43 -15.40
N ARG A 594 3.66 27.60 -15.68
CA ARG A 594 4.37 28.89 -15.60
C ARG A 594 4.59 29.40 -14.16
N GLY A 595 3.93 28.80 -13.17
CA GLY A 595 4.10 29.18 -11.77
C GLY A 595 5.40 28.63 -11.16
N ASP A 596 5.80 29.22 -10.03
CA ASP A 596 6.92 28.76 -9.21
C ASP A 596 6.53 27.61 -8.25
#